data_AF-A0A2K2U5I8-F1
#
_entry.id   AF-A0A2K2U5I8-F1
#
_cell.length_a   1.000
_cell.length_b   1.000
_cell.length_c   1.000
_cell.angle_alpha   90.00
_cell.angle_beta   90.00
_cell.angle_gamma   90.00
#
_symmetry.space_group_name_H-M   'P 1'
#
loop_
_entity.id
_entity.type
_entity.pdbx_description
1 polymer ?
#
loop_
_entity_poly.entity_id
_entity_poly.type
_entity_poly.pdbx_seq_one_letter_code
_entity_poly.pdbx_strand_id
1 'polypeptide(L)'
;MRTPAHGLPSPYALPPATKRCAAMRGHRQWRDGWRNTGDDTRGAKGASMKHSEKSQTSPEEIIAKNVKRLRREQRIGKERFCLMVNIGRPTLNKVEKGAPNTRLSTIRKVAEGLGVEVIDLLR
;
A
#
# COMPACT_ATOMS: atom_id res chain seq x y z
N MET A 1 6.07 45.34 51.18
CA MET A 1 6.91 45.34 49.96
C MET A 1 6.91 43.92 49.43
N ARG A 2 6.23 43.64 48.30
CA ARG A 2 6.10 42.27 47.74
C ARG A 2 6.89 42.23 46.43
N THR A 3 7.90 41.38 46.35
CA THR A 3 8.62 41.07 45.11
C THR A 3 7.72 40.23 44.19
N PRO A 4 7.59 40.54 42.89
CA PRO A 4 6.85 39.68 41.99
C PRO A 4 7.73 38.51 41.54
N ALA A 5 7.16 37.31 41.60
CA ALA A 5 7.77 36.08 41.09
C ALA A 5 8.02 36.19 39.58
N HIS A 6 9.27 36.03 39.17
CA HIS A 6 9.63 35.84 37.77
C HIS A 6 9.09 34.48 37.29
N GLY A 7 8.03 34.51 36.49
CA GLY A 7 7.51 33.34 35.79
C GLY A 7 8.53 32.82 34.78
N LEU A 8 8.78 31.51 34.82
CA LEU A 8 9.58 30.80 33.83
C LEU A 8 8.93 30.90 32.45
N PRO A 9 9.69 31.17 31.37
CA PRO A 9 9.12 31.25 30.03
C PRO A 9 8.68 29.87 29.53
N SER A 10 7.47 29.82 28.96
CA SER A 10 6.89 28.63 28.34
C SER A 10 7.74 28.17 27.14
N PRO A 11 8.06 26.86 27.01
CA PRO A 11 8.92 26.33 25.95
C PRO A 11 8.28 26.32 24.55
N TYR A 12 7.08 26.88 24.37
CA TYR A 12 6.32 26.86 23.10
C TYR A 12 6.06 28.24 22.49
N ALA A 13 6.95 29.22 22.72
CA ALA A 13 6.87 30.51 22.03
C ALA A 13 7.33 30.36 20.57
N LEU A 14 6.39 30.37 19.62
CA LEU A 14 6.65 30.42 18.18
C LEU A 14 7.30 31.77 17.79
N PRO A 15 8.32 31.79 16.92
CA PRO A 15 8.90 33.05 16.45
C PRO A 15 7.95 33.78 15.48
N PRO A 16 7.90 35.12 15.51
CA PRO A 16 7.05 35.91 14.62
C PRO A 16 7.55 35.88 13.18
N ALA A 17 6.61 35.77 12.24
CA ALA A 17 6.85 35.80 10.80
C ALA A 17 7.27 37.21 10.34
N THR A 18 8.58 37.48 10.30
CA THR A 18 9.11 38.68 9.66
C THR A 18 9.27 38.45 8.16
N LYS A 19 8.59 39.31 7.40
CA LYS A 19 8.76 39.45 5.96
C LYS A 19 10.02 40.25 5.63
N ARG A 20 10.66 39.86 4.51
CA ARG A 20 11.44 40.68 3.54
C ARG A 20 12.83 41.13 4.02
N CYS A 21 13.91 41.18 3.23
CA CYS A 21 14.17 41.24 1.80
C CYS A 21 15.66 40.92 1.56
N ALA A 22 16.06 40.35 0.40
CA ALA A 22 17.05 40.94 -0.52
C ALA A 22 17.50 39.94 -1.58
N ALA A 23 17.64 40.46 -2.80
CA ALA A 23 17.85 39.74 -4.04
C ALA A 23 19.28 39.24 -4.24
N MET A 24 19.42 38.07 -4.85
CA MET A 24 20.46 37.81 -5.84
C MET A 24 19.82 37.24 -7.10
N ARG A 25 19.90 38.03 -8.17
CA ARG A 25 19.64 37.58 -9.54
C ARG A 25 20.84 36.75 -9.97
N GLY A 26 20.64 35.47 -10.21
CA GLY A 26 21.66 34.55 -10.71
C GLY A 26 21.03 33.53 -11.65
N HIS A 27 21.20 33.79 -12.94
CA HIS A 27 21.18 32.86 -14.07
C HIS A 27 20.28 31.60 -14.01
N ARG A 28 19.21 31.69 -14.80
CA ARG A 28 18.51 30.59 -15.46
C ARG A 28 19.52 29.71 -16.22
N GLN A 29 19.98 28.60 -15.64
CA GLN A 29 20.69 27.55 -16.37
C GLN A 29 20.68 26.22 -15.57
N TRP A 30 19.53 25.54 -15.53
CA TRP A 30 19.55 24.09 -15.32
C TRP A 30 20.06 23.46 -16.60
N ARG A 31 21.38 23.27 -16.62
CA ARG A 31 22.13 22.67 -17.69
C ARG A 31 21.89 21.17 -17.65
N ASP A 32 21.40 20.66 -18.76
CA ASP A 32 21.39 19.26 -19.15
C ASP A 32 22.71 18.58 -18.78
N GLY A 33 22.61 17.46 -18.07
CA GLY A 33 23.78 16.82 -17.48
C GLY A 33 23.56 15.37 -17.04
N TRP A 34 22.68 14.62 -17.70
CA TRP A 34 22.80 13.16 -17.74
C TRP A 34 23.19 12.76 -19.16
N ARG A 35 24.48 12.93 -19.45
CA ARG A 35 25.15 12.31 -20.58
C ARG A 35 25.26 10.82 -20.26
N ASN A 36 24.40 9.99 -20.84
CA ASN A 36 24.68 8.56 -20.96
C ASN A 36 24.87 8.26 -22.45
N THR A 37 26.15 8.31 -22.83
CA THR A 37 26.68 7.88 -24.11
C THR A 37 26.52 6.37 -24.22
N GLY A 38 25.75 5.95 -25.22
CA GLY A 38 25.89 4.71 -25.99
C GLY A 38 25.90 3.39 -25.23
N ASP A 39 24.86 2.59 -25.43
CA ASP A 39 25.10 1.22 -25.88
C ASP A 39 23.91 0.73 -26.72
N ASP A 40 24.18 0.53 -28.00
CA ASP A 40 23.35 -0.19 -28.94
C ASP A 40 23.42 -1.69 -28.63
N THR A 41 22.37 -2.24 -28.02
CA THR A 41 22.03 -3.64 -28.27
C THR A 41 20.58 -3.78 -28.72
N ARG A 42 20.41 -3.88 -30.04
CA ARG A 42 19.35 -4.70 -30.63
C ARG A 42 19.58 -6.14 -30.15
N GLY A 43 18.94 -6.52 -29.05
CA GLY A 43 19.14 -7.79 -28.38
C GLY A 43 17.81 -8.53 -28.19
N ALA A 44 17.69 -9.66 -28.86
CA ALA A 44 16.52 -10.50 -28.91
C ALA A 44 16.01 -10.97 -27.53
N LYS A 45 14.68 -11.15 -27.46
CA LYS A 45 13.96 -12.18 -26.70
C LYS A 45 14.74 -12.87 -25.57
N GLY A 46 14.77 -12.24 -24.40
CA GLY A 46 14.89 -12.96 -23.13
C GLY A 46 13.53 -13.46 -22.70
N ALA A 47 13.04 -14.54 -23.32
CA ALA A 47 12.04 -15.39 -22.66
C ALA A 47 12.75 -15.98 -21.44
N SER A 48 12.71 -15.25 -20.32
CA SER A 48 13.18 -15.72 -19.02
C SER A 48 12.23 -16.83 -18.62
N MET A 49 12.58 -18.06 -19.04
CA MET A 49 12.02 -19.30 -18.54
C MET A 49 12.25 -19.29 -17.03
N LYS A 50 11.23 -18.87 -16.30
CA LYS A 50 11.26 -18.88 -14.84
C LYS A 50 11.24 -20.35 -14.43
N HIS A 51 12.31 -20.78 -13.78
CA HIS A 51 12.37 -22.10 -13.17
C HIS A 51 11.20 -22.23 -12.21
N SER A 52 10.24 -23.05 -12.64
CA SER A 52 9.08 -23.51 -11.88
C SER A 52 9.57 -24.56 -10.88
N GLU A 53 10.29 -24.11 -9.85
CA GLU A 53 10.48 -24.90 -8.65
C GLU A 53 9.31 -24.58 -7.74
N LYS A 54 8.54 -25.61 -7.38
CA LYS A 54 7.28 -25.54 -6.64
C LYS A 54 7.48 -24.71 -5.36
N SER A 55 7.22 -23.41 -5.44
CA SER A 55 7.22 -22.54 -4.28
C SER A 55 6.09 -23.00 -3.38
N GLN A 56 6.41 -23.46 -2.17
CA GLN A 56 5.42 -23.71 -1.12
C GLN A 56 4.51 -22.47 -1.04
N THR A 57 3.28 -22.58 -1.55
CA THR A 57 2.33 -21.47 -1.56
C THR A 57 1.94 -21.20 -0.13
N SER A 58 2.13 -19.97 0.32
CA SER A 58 1.76 -19.59 1.67
C SER A 58 0.23 -19.74 1.85
N PRO A 59 -0.27 -20.09 3.04
CA PRO A 59 -1.71 -20.23 3.29
C PRO A 59 -2.50 -18.98 2.88
N GLU A 60 -1.90 -17.80 3.03
CA GLU A 60 -2.49 -16.53 2.62
C GLU A 60 -2.70 -16.44 1.11
N GLU A 61 -1.77 -16.96 0.31
CA GLU A 61 -1.91 -16.99 -1.14
C GLU A 61 -3.01 -17.95 -1.59
N ILE A 62 -3.16 -19.10 -0.92
CA ILE A 62 -4.22 -20.08 -1.19
C ILE A 62 -5.59 -19.43 -0.94
N ILE A 63 -5.76 -18.81 0.24
CA ILE A 63 -6.98 -18.08 0.59
C ILE A 63 -7.26 -16.99 -0.43
N ALA A 64 -6.26 -16.18 -0.79
CA ALA A 64 -6.42 -15.09 -1.74
C ALA A 64 -6.92 -15.57 -3.12
N LYS A 65 -6.33 -16.66 -3.62
CA LYS A 65 -6.73 -17.29 -4.89
C LYS A 65 -8.16 -17.81 -4.82
N ASN A 66 -8.52 -18.51 -3.74
CA ASN A 66 -9.84 -19.10 -3.56
C ASN A 66 -10.93 -18.03 -3.39
N VAL A 67 -10.71 -17.01 -2.57
CA VAL A 67 -11.65 -15.88 -2.42
C VAL A 67 -11.91 -15.20 -3.77
N LYS A 68 -10.84 -14.95 -4.54
CA LYS A 68 -10.97 -14.33 -5.87
C LYS A 68 -11.70 -15.24 -6.86
N ARG A 69 -11.46 -16.55 -6.81
CA ARG A 69 -12.11 -17.56 -7.65
C ARG A 69 -13.61 -17.64 -7.34
N LEU A 70 -13.99 -17.90 -6.09
CA LEU A 70 -15.37 -18.01 -5.64
C LEU A 70 -16.17 -16.74 -5.93
N ARG A 71 -15.58 -15.55 -5.69
CA ARG A 71 -16.22 -14.27 -6.02
C ARG A 71 -16.55 -14.14 -7.51
N ARG A 72 -15.65 -14.62 -8.38
CA ARG A 72 -15.85 -14.58 -9.84
C ARG A 72 -16.89 -15.59 -10.32
N GLU A 73 -16.89 -16.78 -9.73
CA GLU A 73 -17.90 -17.82 -10.02
C GLU A 73 -19.31 -17.31 -9.71
N GLN A 74 -19.48 -16.59 -8.60
CA GLN A 74 -20.74 -15.94 -8.22
C GLN A 74 -21.03 -14.62 -8.96
N ARG A 75 -20.12 -14.18 -9.85
CA ARG A 75 -20.21 -12.91 -10.61
C ARG A 75 -20.42 -11.66 -9.74
N ILE A 76 -19.84 -11.63 -8.53
CA ILE A 76 -19.99 -10.51 -7.60
C ILE A 76 -18.83 -9.52 -7.79
N GLY A 77 -19.15 -8.24 -8.02
CA GLY A 77 -18.15 -7.17 -8.05
C GLY A 77 -17.51 -6.91 -6.68
N LYS A 78 -16.30 -6.35 -6.65
CA LYS A 78 -15.60 -6.04 -5.38
C LYS A 78 -16.42 -5.11 -4.49
N GLU A 79 -17.04 -4.10 -5.08
CA GLU A 79 -17.84 -3.09 -4.38
C GLU A 79 -19.07 -3.72 -3.73
N ARG A 80 -19.84 -4.50 -4.51
CA ARG A 80 -21.00 -5.23 -4.01
C ARG A 80 -20.62 -6.21 -2.90
N PHE A 81 -19.51 -6.94 -3.05
CA PHE A 81 -19.05 -7.87 -2.03
C PHE A 81 -18.65 -7.17 -0.73
N CYS A 82 -17.96 -6.02 -0.83
CA CYS A 82 -17.60 -5.20 0.33
C CYS A 82 -18.84 -4.76 1.11
N LEU A 83 -19.90 -4.33 0.42
CA LEU A 83 -21.16 -3.94 1.03
C LEU A 83 -21.87 -5.11 1.70
N MET A 84 -21.92 -6.28 1.04
CA MET A 84 -22.55 -7.49 1.58
C MET A 84 -21.90 -7.95 2.89
N VAL A 85 -20.57 -7.90 2.96
CA VAL A 85 -19.78 -8.41 4.09
C VAL A 85 -19.48 -7.33 5.14
N ASN A 86 -19.89 -6.08 4.86
CA ASN A 86 -19.59 -4.90 5.67
C ASN A 86 -18.08 -4.75 5.95
N ILE A 87 -17.26 -4.85 4.90
CA ILE A 87 -15.80 -4.63 4.94
C ILE A 87 -15.39 -3.56 3.93
N GLY A 88 -14.36 -2.80 4.25
CA GLY A 88 -13.80 -1.81 3.32
C GLY A 88 -13.08 -2.45 2.13
N ARG A 89 -13.14 -1.79 0.97
CA ARG A 89 -12.37 -2.16 -0.24
C ARG A 89 -10.86 -2.35 0.01
N PRO A 90 -10.18 -1.54 0.84
CA PRO A 90 -8.76 -1.77 1.14
C PRO A 90 -8.50 -3.11 1.83
N THR A 91 -9.40 -3.52 2.73
CA THR A 91 -9.31 -4.79 3.44
C THR A 91 -9.50 -5.96 2.49
N LEU A 92 -10.54 -5.92 1.64
CA LEU A 92 -10.76 -6.95 0.63
C LEU A 92 -9.58 -7.07 -0.33
N ASN A 93 -9.01 -5.95 -0.78
CA ASN A 93 -7.85 -5.95 -1.67
C ASN A 93 -6.60 -6.55 -1.00
N LYS A 94 -6.41 -6.36 0.31
CA LYS A 94 -5.32 -7.01 1.05
C LYS A 94 -5.53 -8.52 1.12
N VAL A 95 -6.76 -8.97 1.40
CA VAL A 95 -7.11 -10.39 1.41
C VAL A 95 -6.91 -11.03 0.04
N GLU A 96 -7.41 -10.42 -1.04
CA GLU A 96 -7.23 -10.93 -2.42
C GLU A 96 -5.78 -10.87 -2.93
N LYS A 97 -4.90 -10.13 -2.26
CA LYS A 97 -3.46 -10.08 -2.55
C LYS A 97 -2.65 -11.08 -1.73
N GLY A 98 -3.25 -11.75 -0.74
CA GLY A 98 -2.54 -12.64 0.17
C GLY A 98 -1.69 -11.88 1.18
N ALA A 99 -2.17 -10.72 1.66
CA ALA A 99 -1.42 -9.94 2.64
C ALA A 99 -1.18 -10.75 3.92
N PRO A 100 0.06 -10.79 4.43
CA PRO A 100 0.37 -11.45 5.68
C PRO A 100 -0.36 -10.76 6.84
N ASN A 101 -0.67 -11.54 7.89
CA ASN A 101 -1.37 -11.08 9.11
C ASN A 101 -2.85 -10.70 8.92
N THR A 102 -3.54 -11.35 7.98
CA THR A 102 -5.00 -11.21 7.90
C THR A 102 -5.66 -11.84 9.14
N ARG A 103 -6.45 -11.06 9.87
CA ARG A 103 -7.19 -11.56 11.03
C ARG A 103 -8.18 -12.66 10.65
N LEU A 104 -8.23 -13.72 11.46
CA LEU A 104 -9.19 -14.82 11.31
C LEU A 104 -10.65 -14.32 11.30
N SER A 105 -10.97 -13.30 12.09
CA SER A 105 -12.30 -12.67 12.09
C SER A 105 -12.70 -12.11 10.72
N THR A 106 -11.74 -11.57 9.96
CA THR A 106 -11.97 -11.05 8.61
C THR A 106 -12.16 -12.18 7.61
N ILE A 107 -11.36 -13.24 7.72
CA ILE A 107 -11.49 -14.45 6.88
C ILE A 107 -12.86 -15.08 7.09
N ARG A 108 -13.33 -15.18 8.35
CA ARG A 108 -14.66 -15.71 8.67
C ARG A 108 -15.78 -14.91 8.02
N LYS A 109 -15.75 -13.58 8.11
CA LYS A 109 -16.72 -12.71 7.44
C LYS A 109 -16.72 -12.88 5.92
N VAL A 110 -15.54 -13.01 5.32
CA VAL A 110 -15.41 -13.26 3.88
C VAL A 110 -16.00 -14.62 3.50
N ALA A 111 -15.77 -15.66 4.30
CA ALA A 111 -16.34 -16.99 4.12
C ALA A 111 -17.88 -16.97 4.24
N GLU A 112 -18.41 -16.35 5.29
CA GLU A 112 -19.85 -16.10 5.50
C GLU A 112 -20.46 -15.36 4.30
N GLY A 113 -19.78 -14.33 3.80
CA GLY A 113 -20.21 -13.56 2.63
C GLY A 113 -20.21 -14.32 1.30
N LEU A 114 -19.37 -15.35 1.19
CA LEU A 114 -19.30 -16.24 0.04
C LEU A 114 -20.20 -17.48 0.21
N GLY A 115 -20.76 -17.70 1.40
CA GLY A 115 -21.57 -18.88 1.72
C GLY A 115 -20.74 -20.17 1.80
N VAL A 116 -19.47 -20.09 2.19
CA VAL A 116 -18.56 -21.24 2.30
C VAL A 116 -17.99 -21.37 3.70
N GLU A 117 -17.50 -22.55 4.05
CA GLU A 117 -16.79 -22.73 5.32
C GLU A 117 -15.35 -22.18 5.22
N VAL A 118 -14.79 -21.80 6.37
CA VAL A 118 -13.40 -21.30 6.42
C VAL A 118 -12.40 -22.34 5.94
N ILE A 119 -12.68 -23.64 6.16
CA ILE A 119 -11.82 -24.73 5.72
C ILE A 119 -11.78 -24.87 4.20
N ASP A 120 -12.86 -24.52 3.50
CA ASP A 120 -12.91 -24.57 2.03
C ASP A 120 -12.06 -23.47 1.38
N LEU A 121 -11.72 -22.41 2.11
CA LEU A 121 -10.81 -21.37 1.63
C LEU A 121 -9.34 -21.83 1.63
N LEU A 122 -9.01 -22.88 2.39
CA LEU A 122 -7.66 -23.42 2.52
C LEU A 122 -7.38 -24.63 1.60
N ARG A 123 -8.41 -25.10 0.88
CA ARG A 123 -8.32 -26.24 -0.04
C ARG A 123 -7.76 -25.86 -1.42
#